data_AF-A0A075GJ57-F1
#
_entry.id   AF-A0A075GJ57-F1
#
_cell.length_a   1.000
_cell.length_b   1.000
_cell.length_c   1.000
_cell.angle_alpha   90.00
_cell.angle_beta   90.00
_cell.angle_gamma   90.00
#
_symmetry.space_group_name_H-M   'P 1'
#
loop_
_entity.id
_entity.type
_entity.pdbx_description
1 polymer ?
#
loop_
_entity_poly.entity_id
_entity_poly.type
_entity_poly.pdbx_seq_one_letter_code
_entity_poly.pdbx_strand_id
1 'polypeptide(L)'
;MSWIKITMKFDGTCTVCNEKVNANEIGLWSKGIGVKHEKCAEVIELKCVICDNPAGCIQCEFHNDCDRSIVSQLCICKKCENQEHTFGHYQVSVKDKFHF
;
A
#
# COMPACT_ATOMS: atom_id res chain seq x y z
N MET A 1 -19.56 -3.20 0.44
CA MET A 1 -19.64 -2.22 -0.67
C MET A 1 -18.46 -2.47 -1.58
N SER A 2 -18.69 -2.77 -2.86
CA SER A 2 -17.62 -3.08 -3.83
C SER A 2 -17.26 -1.85 -4.67
N TRP A 3 -15.98 -1.70 -5.00
CA TRP A 3 -15.49 -0.72 -5.95
C TRP A 3 -15.51 -1.36 -7.35
N ILE A 4 -16.10 -0.67 -8.33
CA ILE A 4 -16.22 -1.13 -9.71
C ILE A 4 -15.37 -0.22 -10.59
N LYS A 5 -14.52 -0.80 -11.44
CA LYS A 5 -13.79 -0.04 -12.47
C LYS A 5 -14.78 0.39 -13.55
N ILE A 6 -14.89 1.70 -13.76
CA ILE A 6 -15.73 2.28 -14.81
C ILE A 6 -14.95 3.35 -15.56
N THR A 7 -15.26 3.51 -16.85
CA THR A 7 -14.85 4.71 -17.59
C THR A 7 -15.79 5.84 -17.21
N MET A 8 -15.23 6.96 -16.78
CA MET A 8 -16.00 8.12 -16.33
C MET A 8 -16.75 8.76 -17.49
N LYS A 9 -18.07 8.92 -17.33
CA LYS A 9 -18.88 9.65 -18.34
C LYS A 9 -18.80 11.17 -18.18
N PHE A 10 -18.60 11.62 -16.95
CA PHE A 10 -18.51 13.03 -16.56
C PHE A 10 -17.37 13.20 -15.58
N ASP A 11 -16.88 14.42 -15.44
CA ASP A 11 -15.86 14.72 -14.43
C ASP A 11 -16.39 14.41 -13.03
N GLY A 12 -15.59 13.70 -12.24
CA GLY A 12 -15.83 13.43 -10.84
C GLY A 12 -14.78 14.09 -9.95
N THR A 13 -14.99 14.02 -8.63
CA THR A 13 -13.98 14.39 -7.63
C THR A 13 -13.54 13.13 -6.92
N CYS A 14 -12.24 12.89 -6.87
CA CYS A 14 -11.68 11.74 -6.18
C CYS A 14 -11.87 11.87 -4.68
N THR A 15 -12.52 10.89 -4.05
CA THR A 15 -12.77 10.91 -2.60
C THR A 15 -11.50 10.76 -1.75
N VAL A 16 -10.33 10.52 -2.35
CA VAL A 16 -9.06 10.28 -1.66
C VAL A 16 -8.15 11.49 -1.73
N CYS A 17 -7.85 12.00 -2.93
CA CYS A 17 -6.96 13.15 -3.11
C CYS A 17 -7.70 14.48 -3.32
N ASN A 18 -9.03 14.48 -3.39
CA ASN A 18 -9.86 15.64 -3.74
C ASN A 18 -9.57 16.28 -5.10
N GLU A 19 -8.75 15.66 -5.95
CA GLU A 19 -8.51 16.11 -7.32
C GLU A 19 -9.59 15.59 -8.28
N LYS A 20 -9.68 16.21 -9.45
CA LYS A 20 -10.64 15.84 -10.50
C LYS A 20 -10.30 14.48 -11.11
N VAL A 21 -11.31 13.63 -11.31
CA VAL A 21 -11.25 12.44 -12.17
C VAL A 21 -11.94 12.84 -13.47
N ASN A 22 -11.23 12.83 -14.59
CA ASN A 22 -11.75 13.43 -15.83
C ASN A 22 -12.73 12.50 -16.55
N ALA A 23 -13.63 13.07 -17.36
CA ALA A 23 -14.41 12.31 -18.32
C ALA A 23 -13.48 11.51 -19.25
N ASN A 24 -13.87 10.28 -19.57
CA ASN A 24 -13.11 9.25 -20.28
C ASN A 24 -11.91 8.64 -19.52
N GLU A 25 -11.61 9.08 -18.30
CA GLU A 25 -10.61 8.44 -17.44
C GLU A 25 -11.19 7.19 -16.75
N ILE A 26 -10.34 6.22 -16.39
CA ILE A 26 -10.74 5.06 -15.58
C ILE A 26 -10.79 5.45 -14.11
N GLY A 27 -11.97 5.31 -13.50
CA GLY A 27 -12.20 5.52 -12.07
C GLY A 27 -12.72 4.27 -11.38
N LEU A 28 -12.49 4.19 -10.08
CA LEU A 28 -13.14 3.20 -9.22
C LEU A 28 -14.36 3.87 -8.58
N TRP A 29 -15.55 3.41 -8.94
CA TRP A 29 -16.82 3.91 -8.43
C TRP A 29 -17.45 2.95 -7.44
N SER A 30 -18.07 3.49 -6.38
CA SER A 30 -18.90 2.72 -5.46
C SER A 30 -20.20 3.46 -5.16
N LYS A 31 -21.32 2.71 -5.23
CA LYS A 31 -22.67 3.25 -5.02
C LYS A 31 -22.79 3.87 -3.63
N GLY A 32 -23.10 5.17 -3.58
CA GLY A 32 -23.30 5.93 -2.34
C GLY A 32 -22.02 6.46 -1.69
N ILE A 33 -20.84 6.15 -2.22
CA ILE A 33 -19.55 6.69 -1.74
C ILE A 33 -19.03 7.75 -2.71
N GLY A 34 -18.97 7.43 -4.01
CA GLY A 34 -18.41 8.31 -5.02
C GLY A 34 -17.41 7.58 -5.92
N VAL A 35 -16.41 8.33 -6.41
CA VAL A 35 -15.35 7.84 -7.28
C VAL A 35 -13.98 8.15 -6.68
N LYS A 36 -12.99 7.31 -6.94
CA LYS A 36 -11.58 7.63 -6.75
C LYS A 36 -10.76 7.23 -7.97
N HIS A 37 -9.60 7.86 -8.16
CA HIS A 37 -8.66 7.41 -9.19
C HIS A 37 -8.23 5.97 -8.92
N GLU A 38 -7.91 5.23 -9.99
CA GLU A 38 -7.34 3.89 -9.88
C GLU A 38 -6.06 3.90 -9.03
N LYS A 39 -5.14 4.83 -9.30
CA LYS A 39 -3.92 5.06 -8.51
C LYS A 39 -4.18 5.34 -7.02
N CYS A 40 -5.28 6.04 -6.70
CA CYS A 40 -5.65 6.36 -5.32
C CYS A 40 -6.26 5.16 -4.58
N ALA A 41 -6.49 4.04 -5.27
CA ALA A 41 -6.87 2.78 -4.67
C ALA A 41 -5.73 1.78 -4.58
N GLU A 42 -4.60 2.04 -5.24
CA GLU A 42 -3.42 1.23 -5.11
C GLU A 42 -2.83 1.44 -3.71
N VAL A 43 -2.98 0.41 -2.89
CA VAL A 43 -2.26 0.32 -1.64
C VAL A 43 -0.87 -0.18 -2.00
N ILE A 44 0.12 0.69 -1.93
CA ILE A 44 1.52 0.26 -1.97
C ILE A 44 1.73 -0.61 -0.73
N GLU A 45 1.84 -1.92 -0.95
CA GLU A 45 2.06 -2.92 0.08
C GLU A 45 3.49 -3.41 -0.05
N LEU A 46 4.28 -3.17 1.01
CA LEU A 46 5.68 -3.57 1.04
C LEU A 46 5.80 -5.03 1.48
N LYS A 47 6.92 -5.66 1.13
CA LYS A 47 7.21 -7.03 1.58
C LYS A 47 7.99 -7.00 2.89
N CYS A 48 7.72 -7.97 3.75
CA CYS A 48 8.53 -8.24 4.91
C CYS A 48 9.92 -8.71 4.45
N VAL A 49 10.99 -8.08 4.93
CA VAL A 49 12.36 -8.46 4.58
C VAL A 49 12.73 -9.88 5.05
N ILE A 50 12.11 -10.36 6.13
CA ILE A 50 12.40 -11.66 6.75
C ILE A 50 11.68 -12.82 6.02
N CYS A 51 10.42 -12.62 5.62
CA CYS A 51 9.58 -13.72 5.11
C CYS A 51 8.92 -13.48 3.75
N ASP A 52 9.21 -12.34 3.10
CA ASP A 52 8.70 -11.91 1.79
C ASP A 52 7.17 -11.80 1.62
N ASN A 53 6.41 -12.12 2.67
CA ASN A 53 4.97 -11.88 2.75
C ASN A 53 4.66 -10.38 2.88
N PRO A 54 3.41 -9.94 2.62
CA PRO A 54 2.98 -8.56 2.88
C PRO A 54 3.37 -8.10 4.30
N ALA A 55 3.95 -6.91 4.40
CA ALA A 55 4.35 -6.33 5.67
C ALA A 55 3.13 -5.96 6.54
N GLY A 56 1.97 -5.77 5.92
CA GLY A 56 0.75 -5.29 6.55
C GLY A 56 0.75 -3.77 6.66
N CYS A 57 1.18 -3.06 5.62
CA CYS A 57 1.33 -1.59 5.65
C CYS A 57 0.04 -0.83 5.97
N ILE A 58 -1.13 -1.39 5.67
CA ILE A 58 -2.43 -0.81 6.08
C ILE A 58 -2.63 -0.87 7.60
N GLN A 59 -2.16 -1.93 8.24
CA GLN A 59 -2.36 -2.20 9.68
C GLN A 59 -1.13 -1.80 10.51
N CYS A 60 -0.09 -1.28 9.87
CA CYS A 60 1.13 -0.83 10.51
C CYS A 60 0.87 0.44 11.33
N GLU A 61 1.50 0.54 12.49
CA GLU A 61 1.44 1.69 13.39
C GLU A 61 1.91 3.00 12.71
N PHE A 62 2.70 2.90 11.64
CA PHE A 62 3.18 4.02 10.85
C PHE A 62 2.35 4.29 9.59
N HIS A 63 1.14 3.74 9.47
CA HIS A 63 0.32 3.84 8.25
C HIS A 63 0.20 5.26 7.68
N ASN A 64 0.01 6.25 8.56
CA ASN A 64 -0.21 7.65 8.18
C ASN A 64 1.10 8.41 7.89
N ASP A 65 2.21 8.00 8.48
CA ASP A 65 3.49 8.73 8.43
C ASP A 65 4.52 8.06 7.51
N CYS A 66 4.31 6.79 7.17
CA CYS A 66 5.18 6.02 6.28
C CYS A 66 4.83 6.29 4.82
N ASP A 67 5.62 7.15 4.17
CA ASP A 67 5.59 7.28 2.72
C ASP A 67 6.27 6.06 2.08
N ARG A 68 5.44 5.14 1.60
CA ARG A 68 5.84 3.85 1.04
C ARG A 68 6.52 3.96 -0.32
N SER A 69 6.44 5.13 -0.96
CA SER A 69 7.13 5.40 -2.22
C SER A 69 8.62 5.67 -2.04
N ILE A 70 9.04 6.09 -0.83
CA ILE A 70 10.43 6.49 -0.54
C ILE A 70 11.09 5.72 0.59
N VAL A 71 10.32 5.05 1.47
CA VAL A 71 10.87 4.26 2.58
C VAL A 71 11.77 3.11 2.06
N SER A 72 12.73 2.67 2.88
CA SER A 72 13.83 1.74 2.53
C SER A 72 13.43 0.36 1.98
N GLN A 73 12.14 0.04 1.85
CA GLN A 73 11.62 -1.27 1.42
C GLN A 73 12.02 -2.45 2.34
N LEU A 74 12.70 -2.20 3.46
CA LEU A 74 13.13 -3.21 4.44
C LEU A 74 12.16 -3.34 5.61
N CYS A 75 10.85 -3.31 5.33
CA CYS A 75 9.83 -3.42 6.37
C CYS A 75 9.83 -4.81 7.02
N ILE A 76 9.36 -4.90 8.26
CA ILE A 76 9.11 -6.16 8.97
C ILE A 76 7.60 -6.26 9.23
N CYS A 77 7.00 -7.43 9.00
CA CYS A 77 5.60 -7.66 9.38
C CYS A 77 5.48 -7.95 10.88
N LYS A 78 4.34 -7.61 11.51
CA LYS A 78 4.12 -7.86 12.95
C LYS A 78 4.36 -9.30 13.38
N LYS A 79 4.10 -10.27 12.51
CA LYS A 79 4.39 -11.68 12.81
C LYS A 79 5.88 -11.92 13.06
N CYS A 80 6.76 -11.37 12.22
CA CYS A 80 8.21 -11.52 12.36
C CYS A 80 8.79 -10.62 13.45
N GLU A 81 8.17 -9.48 13.72
CA GLU A 81 8.56 -8.62 14.84
C GLU A 81 8.35 -9.29 16.21
N ASN A 82 7.27 -10.06 16.35
CA ASN A 82 6.93 -10.75 17.60
C ASN A 82 7.71 -12.07 17.80
N GLN A 83 8.67 -12.40 16.94
CA GLN A 83 9.48 -13.61 17.10
C GLN A 83 10.64 -13.36 18.08
N GLU A 84 11.12 -14.42 18.71
CA GLU A 84 12.39 -14.33 19.43
C GLU A 84 13.53 -14.08 18.43
N HIS A 85 14.56 -13.35 18.85
CA HIS A 85 15.74 -13.05 18.03
C HIS A 85 15.45 -12.32 16.69
N THR A 86 14.36 -11.55 16.58
CA THR A 86 14.00 -10.79 15.36
C THR A 86 15.15 -9.98 14.78
N PHE A 87 15.96 -9.33 15.61
CA PHE A 87 17.10 -8.54 15.13
C PHE A 87 18.13 -9.40 14.38
N GLY A 88 18.42 -10.60 14.89
CA GLY A 88 19.32 -11.54 14.23
C GLY A 88 18.74 -12.03 12.89
N HIS A 89 17.46 -12.39 12.87
CA HIS A 89 16.76 -12.77 11.64
C HIS A 89 16.77 -11.65 10.60
N TYR A 90 16.49 -10.41 11.02
CA TYR A 90 16.56 -9.24 10.16
C TYR A 90 17.95 -9.05 9.55
N GLN A 91 19.01 -9.10 10.36
CA GLN A 91 20.38 -8.92 9.87
C GLN A 91 20.76 -9.97 8.82
N VAL A 92 20.41 -11.24 9.06
CA VAL A 92 20.67 -12.33 8.11
C VAL A 92 19.90 -12.09 6.81
N SER A 93 18.59 -11.83 6.89
CA SER A 93 17.76 -11.61 5.69
C SER A 93 18.20 -10.39 4.88
N VAL A 94 18.66 -9.31 5.53
CA VAL A 94 19.23 -8.16 4.83
C VAL A 94 20.54 -8.52 4.13
N LYS A 95 21.47 -9.22 4.80
CA LYS A 95 22.73 -9.65 4.18
C LYS A 95 22.49 -10.53 2.97
N ASP A 96 21.59 -11.50 3.09
CA ASP A 96 21.22 -12.42 2.02
C ASP A 96 20.63 -11.67 0.81
N LYS A 97 19.77 -10.66 1.04
CA LYS A 97 19.15 -9.87 -0.04
C LYS A 97 20.12 -8.98 -0.79
N PHE A 98 21.16 -8.47 -0.14
CA PHE A 98 22.11 -7.55 -0.76
C PHE A 98 23.45 -8.21 -1.11
N HIS A 99 23.55 -9.54 -0.98
CA HIS A 99 24.76 -10.32 -1.29
C HIS A 99 26.03 -9.78 -0.60
N PHE A 100 25.93 -9.50 0.71
CA PHE A 100 27.08 -9.17 1.55
C PHE A 100 27.72 -10.42 2.18
#